data_AF-A0A9W7ZWB6-F1
#
_entry.id   AF-A0A9W7ZWB6-F1
#
_cell.length_a   1.000
_cell.length_b   1.000
_cell.length_c   1.000
_cell.angle_alpha   90.00
_cell.angle_beta   90.00
_cell.angle_gamma   90.00
#
_symmetry.space_group_name_H-M   'P 1'
#
loop_
_entity.id
_entity.type
_entity.pdbx_description
1 polymer ?
#
loop_
_entity_poly.entity_id
_entity_poly.type
_entity_poly.pdbx_seq_one_letter_code
_entity_poly.pdbx_strand_id
1 'polypeptide(L)'
;MGANGHDSTLLKDPAIERWLYMRATTQEHFRWTRYTAKMGVIFCVAVPAALYYIGSKSQGGYNFAVDVRKKADEKHLSANKA
;
A
#
# COMPACT_ATOMS: atom_id res chain seq x y z
N MET A 1 39.93 14.72 14.47
CA MET A 1 39.20 15.84 13.83
C MET A 1 38.75 16.81 14.92
N GLY A 2 39.22 18.05 14.90
CA GLY A 2 38.78 19.09 15.83
C GLY A 2 37.55 19.80 15.29
N ALA A 3 36.46 19.83 16.07
CA ALA A 3 35.27 20.59 15.75
C ALA A 3 35.05 21.63 16.86
N ASN A 4 35.18 22.90 16.46
CA ASN A 4 34.85 24.07 17.26
C ASN A 4 33.39 23.96 17.72
N GLY A 5 33.18 24.09 19.03
CA GLY A 5 31.89 23.96 19.69
C GLY A 5 30.91 25.02 19.22
N HIS A 6 30.07 24.65 18.25
CA HIS A 6 28.77 25.28 18.12
C HIS A 6 27.94 24.74 19.27
N ASP A 7 27.66 25.59 20.26
CA ASP A 7 26.68 25.30 21.29
C ASP A 7 25.40 24.84 20.58
N SER A 8 25.07 23.56 20.74
CA SER A 8 23.94 22.94 20.07
C SER A 8 22.69 23.72 20.47
N THR A 9 22.19 24.53 19.54
CA THR A 9 21.05 25.45 19.74
C THR A 9 19.76 24.69 20.07
N LEU A 10 19.77 23.36 19.89
CA LEU A 10 18.68 22.46 20.19
C LEU A 10 18.86 21.81 21.56
N LEU A 11 17.93 22.08 22.46
CA LEU A 11 17.82 21.38 23.74
C LEU A 11 17.61 19.88 23.47
N LYS A 12 18.54 19.06 23.93
CA LYS A 12 18.48 17.61 23.82
C LYS A 12 17.68 17.05 24.98
N ASP A 13 16.42 16.74 24.74
CA ASP A 13 15.57 16.06 25.71
C ASP A 13 15.91 14.55 25.77
N PRO A 14 16.25 14.01 26.95
CA PRO A 14 16.65 12.61 27.07
C PRO A 14 15.51 11.63 26.77
N ALA A 15 14.24 12.02 26.94
CA ALA A 15 13.11 11.16 26.65
C ALA A 15 12.90 11.02 25.13
N ILE A 16 13.06 12.11 24.38
CA ILE A 16 12.99 12.09 22.90
C ILE A 16 14.11 11.23 22.33
N GLU A 17 15.34 11.40 22.79
CA GLU A 17 16.49 10.60 22.32
C GLU A 17 16.29 9.11 22.64
N ARG A 18 15.77 8.78 23.83
CA ARG A 18 15.45 7.39 24.19
C ARG A 18 14.32 6.80 23.33
N TRP A 19 13.27 7.57 23.06
CA TRP A 19 12.17 7.13 22.19
C TRP A 19 12.66 6.87 20.76
N LEU A 20 13.50 7.76 20.24
CA LEU A 20 14.11 7.60 18.93
C LEU A 20 14.97 6.33 18.89
N TYR A 21 15.81 6.14 19.91
CA TYR A 21 16.64 4.94 20.03
C TYR A 21 15.80 3.65 20.05
N MET A 22 14.73 3.59 20.86
CA MET A 22 13.84 2.41 20.92
C MET A 22 13.19 2.11 19.56
N ARG A 23 12.76 3.14 18.81
CA ARG A 23 12.19 2.95 17.47
C ARG A 23 13.23 2.51 16.46
N ALA A 24 14.45 3.05 16.53
CA ALA A 24 15.53 2.68 15.64
C ALA A 24 16.00 1.23 15.87
N THR A 25 16.08 0.78 17.12
CA THR A 25 16.56 -0.57 17.50
C THR A 25 15.44 -1.60 17.68
N THR A 26 14.24 -1.32 17.17
CA THR A 26 13.09 -2.24 17.29
C THR A 26 13.39 -3.61 16.64
N GLN A 27 14.16 -3.65 15.55
CA GLN A 27 14.47 -4.89 14.84
C GLN A 27 15.43 -5.80 15.64
N GLU A 28 16.34 -5.22 16.40
CA GLU A 28 17.31 -5.96 17.23
C GLU A 28 16.61 -6.71 18.38
N HIS A 29 15.52 -6.14 18.88
CA HIS A 29 14.76 -6.68 20.00
C HIS A 29 13.52 -7.47 19.57
N PHE A 30 13.36 -7.74 18.27
CA PHE A 30 12.21 -8.45 17.75
C PHE A 30 12.19 -9.91 18.19
N ARG A 31 11.00 -10.44 18.49
CA ARG A 31 10.79 -11.84 18.86
C ARG A 31 9.58 -12.42 18.15
N TRP A 32 9.72 -13.65 17.64
CA TRP A 32 8.61 -14.43 17.13
C TRP A 32 7.75 -14.94 18.27
N THR A 33 6.60 -14.31 18.44
CA THR A 33 5.55 -14.72 19.37
C THR A 33 4.37 -15.26 18.57
N ARG A 34 3.45 -15.97 19.22
CA ARG A 34 2.23 -16.44 18.55
C ARG A 34 1.43 -15.29 17.94
N TYR A 35 1.46 -14.11 18.54
CA TYR A 35 0.78 -12.93 18.01
C TYR A 35 1.51 -12.35 16.79
N THR A 36 2.81 -12.06 16.90
CA THR A 36 3.58 -11.47 15.80
C THR A 36 3.69 -12.41 14.60
N ALA A 37 3.81 -13.71 14.82
CA ALA A 37 3.78 -14.71 13.76
C ALA A 37 2.43 -14.73 13.02
N LYS A 38 1.30 -14.70 13.75
CA LYS A 38 -0.04 -14.63 13.13
C LYS A 38 -0.20 -13.37 12.31
N MET A 39 0.22 -12.22 12.83
CA MET A 39 0.14 -10.95 12.10
C MET A 39 1.02 -10.97 10.85
N GLY A 40 2.24 -11.50 10.95
CA GLY A 40 3.13 -11.69 9.80
C GLY A 40 2.47 -12.54 8.70
N VAL A 41 1.89 -13.69 9.05
CA VAL A 41 1.20 -14.56 8.08
C VAL A 41 0.00 -13.87 7.44
N ILE A 42 -0.81 -13.14 8.21
CA ILE A 42 -1.98 -12.43 7.68
C ILE A 42 -1.54 -11.38 6.65
N PHE A 43 -0.59 -10.51 7.00
CA PHE A 43 -0.23 -9.39 6.15
C PHE A 43 0.71 -9.78 5.00
N CYS A 44 1.61 -10.75 5.19
CA CYS A 44 2.54 -11.17 4.14
C CYS A 44 1.97 -12.25 3.21
N VAL A 45 1.00 -13.05 3.67
CA VAL A 45 0.46 -14.18 2.87
C VAL A 45 -1.03 -14.01 2.60
N ALA A 46 -1.85 -13.90 3.64
CA ALA A 46 -3.30 -13.93 3.46
C ALA A 46 -3.83 -12.73 2.65
N VAL A 47 -3.35 -11.52 2.96
CA VAL A 47 -3.77 -10.29 2.25
C VAL A 47 -3.33 -10.31 0.78
N PRO A 48 -2.05 -10.54 0.44
CA PRO A 48 -1.64 -10.62 -0.97
C PRO A 48 -2.34 -11.75 -1.74
N ALA A 49 -2.53 -12.93 -1.12
CA ALA A 49 -3.23 -14.04 -1.75
C ALA A 49 -4.70 -13.72 -2.03
N ALA A 50 -5.40 -13.07 -1.09
CA ALA A 50 -6.77 -12.63 -1.28
C ALA A 50 -6.89 -11.60 -2.41
N LEU A 51 -5.99 -10.61 -2.44
CA LEU A 51 -5.95 -9.60 -3.49
C LEU A 51 -5.67 -10.23 -4.86
N TYR A 52 -4.69 -11.13 -4.93
CA TYR A 52 -4.37 -11.86 -6.15
C TYR A 52 -5.55 -12.69 -6.65
N TYR A 53 -6.23 -13.41 -5.74
CA TYR A 53 -7.40 -14.21 -6.09
C TYR A 53 -8.52 -13.34 -6.67
N ILE A 54 -8.87 -12.24 -6.00
CA ILE A 54 -9.90 -11.32 -6.50
C ILE A 54 -9.48 -10.73 -7.85
N GLY A 55 -8.25 -10.22 -7.96
CA GLY A 55 -7.73 -9.66 -9.20
C GLY A 55 -7.77 -10.64 -10.37
N SER A 56 -7.34 -11.89 -10.14
CA SER A 56 -7.36 -12.94 -11.16
C SER A 56 -8.77 -13.28 -11.65
N LYS A 57 -9.78 -13.18 -10.78
CA LYS A 57 -11.19 -13.40 -11.14
C LYS A 57 -11.82 -12.19 -11.82
N SER A 58 -11.38 -10.99 -11.48
CA SER A 58 -11.87 -9.74 -12.08
C SER A 58 -11.22 -9.42 -13.43
N GLN A 59 -10.07 -10.02 -13.74
CA GLN A 59 -9.33 -9.77 -14.97
C GLN A 59 -10.15 -10.20 -16.20
N GLY A 60 -10.63 -9.21 -16.97
CA GLY A 60 -11.43 -9.42 -18.18
C GLY A 60 -12.95 -9.29 -18.01
N GLY A 61 -13.44 -9.16 -16.77
CA GLY A 61 -14.88 -8.99 -16.50
C GLY A 61 -15.42 -7.58 -16.74
N TYR A 62 -14.54 -6.58 -16.79
CA TYR A 62 -14.92 -5.18 -16.91
C TYR A 62 -14.31 -4.56 -18.16
N ASN A 63 -15.17 -4.25 -19.13
CA ASN A 63 -14.82 -3.36 -20.23
C ASN A 63 -15.35 -1.97 -19.91
N PHE A 64 -14.47 -1.09 -19.42
CA PHE A 64 -14.81 0.30 -19.13
C PHE A 64 -14.85 1.18 -20.40
N ALA A 65 -14.78 0.59 -21.60
CA ALA A 65 -14.98 1.33 -22.82
C ALA A 65 -16.38 1.96 -22.82
N VAL A 66 -16.44 3.24 -23.18
CA VAL A 66 -17.72 3.95 -23.32
C VAL A 66 -18.46 3.34 -24.51
N ASP A 67 -19.63 2.77 -24.27
CA ASP A 67 -20.53 2.15 -25.26
C ASP A 67 -21.20 3.18 -26.21
N VAL A 68 -20.54 4.31 -26.50
CA VAL A 68 -21.07 5.38 -27.37
C VAL A 68 -21.25 4.92 -28.82
N ARG A 69 -20.44 3.95 -29.27
CA ARG A 69 -20.33 3.61 -30.69
C ARG A 69 -21.39 2.62 -31.17
N LYS A 70 -21.80 1.67 -30.32
CA LYS A 70 -22.84 0.68 -30.67
C LYS A 70 -24.23 1.32 -30.79
N LYS A 71 -24.59 2.19 -29.85
CA LYS A 71 -25.90 2.90 -29.88
C LYS A 71 -26.03 3.88 -31.06
N ALA A 72 -24.92 4.51 -31.47
CA ALA A 72 -24.92 5.41 -32.63
C ALA A 72 -25.08 4.61 -33.94
N ASP A 73 -24.31 3.53 -34.10
CA ASP A 73 -24.33 2.68 -35.29
C ASP A 73 -25.71 2.01 -35.51
N GLU A 74 -26.32 1.48 -34.44
CA GLU A 74 -27.67 0.90 -34.46
C GLU A 74 -28.75 1.93 -34.89
N LYS A 75 -28.63 3.18 -34.42
CA LYS A 75 -29.56 4.25 -34.79
C LYS A 75 -29.44 4.61 -36.27
N HIS A 76 -28.22 4.70 -36.82
CA HIS A 76 -28.00 4.95 -38.25
C HIS A 76 -28.49 3.79 -39.12
N LEU A 77 -28.31 2.54 -38.67
CA LEU A 77 -28.80 1.36 -39.38
C LEU A 77 -30.34 1.28 -39.42
N SER A 78 -31.02 1.65 -38.33
CA SER A 78 -32.49 1.72 -38.29
C SER A 78 -33.07 2.85 -39.14
N ALA A 79 -32.33 3.95 -39.31
CA ALA A 79 -32.74 5.10 -40.11
C ALA A 79 -32.58 4.87 -41.63
N ASN A 80 -31.70 3.96 -42.05
CA ASN A 80 -31.48 3.61 -43.46
C ASN A 80 -32.30 2.37 -43.90
N LYS A 81 -33.09 1.78 -42.98
CA LYS A 81 -33.93 0.61 -43.24
C LYS A 81 -35.43 0.94 -43.35
N ALA A 82 -35.78 2.22 -43.21
CA ALA A 82 -37.11 2.79 -43.44
C ALA A 82 -37.12 3.55 -44.77
#